data_AF-A0AA35LSK4-F1
#
_entry.id   AF-A0AA35LSK4-F1
#
_cell.length_a   1.000
_cell.length_b   1.000
_cell.length_c   1.000
_cell.angle_alpha   90.00
_cell.angle_beta   90.00
_cell.angle_gamma   90.00
#
_symmetry.space_group_name_H-M   'P 1'
#
loop_
_entity.id
_entity.type
_entity.pdbx_description
1 polymer ?
#
loop_
_entity_poly.entity_id
_entity_poly.type
_entity_poly.pdbx_seq_one_letter_code
_entity_poly.pdbx_strand_id
1 'polypeptide(L)'
;MTLLSNVSPPLIQEALSQPMSIVDLFIPGFSNITTVASQVLNGNMTIYTQLMCLFGLATLLKPYLSQLRDWLIEDFKASTVHIKQSDETYDMIQAWVSSHKLDASRSILAKVMMKRKTQDDYDAHTKKSLRYAPWEGAFYFWYRLNLFLYKATRVQVGFYPQEQISITCVGRSTSILKVFMEDCRREYLDTLKNKTIIYGHRGNCWVKEREVITRPLSTVILDEQQKMPLINDIQKFLDPKTKSRYSACSVPYRRGYLLFGPPGTGKTSFSLSIAGALDMDIYVLSIPSMKDDLLKDLFV
;
A
#
# COMPACT_ATOMS: atom_id res chain seq x y z
N MET A 1 70.13 36.15 -64.28
CA MET A 1 70.31 35.01 -65.21
C MET A 1 70.16 33.72 -64.42
N THR A 2 69.33 32.80 -64.93
CA THR A 2 69.19 31.34 -64.61
C THR A 2 68.79 30.98 -63.17
N LEU A 3 67.52 30.74 -62.81
CA LEU A 3 66.57 29.63 -63.13
C LEU A 3 66.88 28.26 -62.49
N LEU A 4 66.03 27.94 -61.50
CA LEU A 4 65.23 26.73 -61.26
C LEU A 4 65.84 25.34 -61.01
N SER A 5 65.11 24.67 -60.10
CA SER A 5 64.82 23.22 -59.95
C SER A 5 65.55 22.56 -58.78
N ASN A 6 64.99 21.61 -58.02
CA ASN A 6 63.65 21.03 -57.87
C ASN A 6 63.71 20.10 -56.61
N VAL A 7 62.60 20.03 -55.85
CA VAL A 7 62.02 18.83 -55.20
C VAL A 7 62.79 18.07 -54.07
N SER A 8 62.10 17.96 -52.91
CA SER A 8 62.33 17.32 -51.58
C SER A 8 62.20 15.77 -51.53
N PRO A 9 62.17 15.00 -50.38
CA PRO A 9 62.17 15.28 -48.90
C PRO A 9 63.01 14.23 -48.05
N PRO A 10 62.77 13.92 -46.74
CA PRO A 10 62.15 14.63 -45.60
C PRO A 10 63.08 14.77 -44.35
N LEU A 11 62.83 15.77 -43.50
CA LEU A 11 63.33 15.82 -42.11
C LEU A 11 62.17 15.56 -41.15
N ILE A 12 62.22 14.39 -40.52
CA ILE A 12 61.36 13.98 -39.41
C ILE A 12 61.86 14.74 -38.18
N GLN A 13 61.39 15.95 -37.90
CA GLN A 13 61.60 16.57 -36.60
C GLN A 13 60.68 17.76 -36.34
N GLU A 14 59.39 17.54 -36.09
CA GLU A 14 58.54 18.53 -35.40
C GLU A 14 57.21 17.91 -34.98
N ALA A 15 57.21 17.13 -33.90
CA ALA A 15 55.97 16.62 -33.34
C ALA A 15 56.08 16.31 -31.84
N LEU A 16 56.63 17.21 -31.01
CA LEU A 16 56.47 17.14 -29.55
C LEU A 16 56.62 18.53 -28.90
N SER A 17 55.52 19.30 -28.84
CA SER A 17 55.34 20.35 -27.81
C SER A 17 53.92 20.89 -27.77
N GLN A 18 53.00 20.07 -27.26
CA GLN A 18 51.88 20.60 -26.47
C GLN A 18 51.95 19.88 -25.12
N PRO A 19 51.83 20.58 -23.98
CA PRO A 19 51.76 19.91 -22.69
C PRO A 19 50.44 19.13 -22.65
N MET A 20 50.48 17.88 -23.09
CA MET A 20 49.36 16.96 -22.91
C MET A 20 49.17 16.82 -21.41
N SER A 21 48.06 17.36 -20.91
CA SER A 21 47.61 17.10 -19.55
C SER A 21 47.49 15.60 -19.39
N ILE A 22 48.09 15.02 -18.35
CA ILE A 22 48.07 13.57 -18.07
C ILE A 22 46.63 13.01 -18.05
N VAL A 23 45.64 13.88 -17.78
CA VAL A 23 44.21 13.55 -17.74
C VAL A 23 43.61 13.32 -19.14
N ASP A 24 44.15 13.92 -20.21
CA ASP A 24 43.72 13.64 -21.60
C ASP A 24 44.08 12.22 -22.05
N LEU A 25 44.99 11.55 -21.34
CA LEU A 25 45.33 10.15 -21.58
C LEU A 25 44.24 9.19 -21.08
N PHE A 26 43.48 9.60 -20.06
CA PHE A 26 42.42 8.80 -19.44
C PHE A 26 41.04 9.10 -20.02
N ILE A 27 40.81 10.34 -20.48
CA ILE A 27 39.56 10.76 -21.13
C ILE A 27 39.92 11.67 -22.32
N PRO A 28 39.89 11.16 -23.56
CA PRO A 28 40.20 11.99 -24.73
C PRO A 28 39.22 13.17 -24.86
N GLY A 29 39.75 14.40 -24.87
CA GLY A 29 38.98 15.64 -25.00
C GLY A 29 38.72 16.39 -23.68
N PHE A 30 39.36 15.99 -22.58
CA PHE A 30 39.21 16.61 -21.26
C PHE A 30 39.75 18.05 -21.24
N SER A 31 40.86 18.34 -21.92
CA SER A 31 41.40 19.70 -22.06
C SER A 31 40.38 20.68 -22.66
N ASN A 32 39.67 20.28 -23.71
CA ASN A 32 38.60 21.08 -24.32
C ASN A 32 37.42 21.33 -23.36
N ILE A 33 37.11 20.37 -22.48
CA ILE A 33 36.06 20.52 -21.48
C ILE A 33 36.51 21.49 -20.37
N THR A 34 37.78 21.44 -19.94
CA THR A 34 38.32 22.34 -18.91
C THR A 34 38.47 23.79 -19.37
N THR A 35 38.81 24.03 -20.64
CA THR A 35 38.89 25.38 -21.22
C THR A 35 37.49 25.98 -21.38
N VAL A 36 36.51 25.20 -21.84
CA VAL A 36 35.10 25.63 -21.90
C VAL A 36 34.54 25.87 -20.49
N ALA A 37 34.82 25.00 -19.52
CA ALA A 37 34.36 25.17 -18.14
C ALA A 37 34.95 26.42 -17.46
N SER A 38 36.24 26.70 -17.67
CA SER A 38 36.88 27.91 -17.12
C SER A 38 36.42 29.19 -17.81
N GLN A 39 36.11 29.15 -19.12
CA GLN A 39 35.51 30.28 -19.85
C GLN A 39 34.05 30.56 -19.43
N VAL A 40 33.27 29.52 -19.13
CA VAL A 40 31.91 29.64 -18.58
C VAL A 40 31.93 30.24 -17.18
N LEU A 41 32.86 29.81 -16.31
CA LEU A 41 33.00 30.29 -14.93
C LEU A 41 33.49 31.74 -14.85
N ASN A 42 34.32 32.17 -15.81
CA ASN A 42 34.84 33.54 -15.91
C ASN A 42 33.87 34.52 -16.61
N GLY A 43 32.64 34.08 -16.95
CA GLY A 43 31.58 34.98 -17.42
C GLY A 43 31.75 35.55 -18.83
N ASN A 44 32.75 35.09 -19.60
CA ASN A 44 33.18 35.75 -20.85
C ASN A 44 32.46 35.23 -22.11
N MET A 45 31.32 34.54 -21.93
CA MET A 45 30.63 33.79 -22.96
C MET A 45 29.20 34.32 -23.16
N THR A 46 28.70 34.30 -24.40
CA THR A 46 27.32 34.72 -24.70
C THR A 46 26.34 33.93 -23.84
N ILE A 47 25.37 34.61 -23.21
CA ILE A 47 24.39 34.05 -22.25
C ILE A 47 23.78 32.71 -22.75
N TYR A 48 23.56 32.58 -24.06
CA TYR A 48 23.07 31.35 -24.69
C TYR A 48 23.95 30.12 -24.46
N THR A 49 25.27 30.26 -24.58
CA THR A 49 26.23 29.17 -24.39
C THR A 49 26.34 28.74 -22.92
N GLN A 50 26.26 29.69 -21.99
CA GLN A 50 26.24 29.41 -20.55
C GLN A 50 24.98 28.62 -20.15
N LEU A 51 23.82 28.99 -20.69
CA LEU A 51 22.56 28.26 -20.48
C LEU A 51 22.59 26.85 -21.06
N MET A 52 23.18 26.66 -22.26
CA MET A 52 23.36 25.33 -22.85
C MET A 52 24.29 24.43 -22.03
N CYS A 53 25.40 24.98 -21.51
CA CYS A 53 26.31 24.25 -20.62
C CYS A 53 25.64 23.90 -19.28
N LEU A 54 24.89 24.82 -18.67
CA LEU A 54 24.12 24.55 -17.45
C LEU A 54 23.06 23.48 -17.66
N PHE A 55 22.35 23.54 -18.79
CA PHE A 55 21.34 22.53 -19.13
C PHE A 55 21.98 21.17 -19.40
N GLY A 56 23.09 21.11 -20.14
CA GLY A 56 23.86 19.89 -20.38
C GLY A 56 24.43 19.29 -19.09
N LEU A 57 24.91 20.13 -18.17
CA LEU A 57 25.40 19.69 -16.86
C LEU A 57 24.24 19.19 -15.98
N ALA A 58 23.08 19.85 -16.02
CA ALA A 58 21.88 19.40 -15.31
C ALA A 58 21.35 18.06 -15.84
N THR A 59 21.37 17.83 -17.16
CA THR A 59 20.95 16.54 -17.75
C THR A 59 21.94 15.42 -17.43
N LEU A 60 23.25 15.72 -17.40
CA LEU A 60 24.29 14.77 -16.97
C LEU A 60 24.22 14.43 -15.48
N LEU A 61 23.92 15.40 -14.61
CA LEU A 61 23.81 15.19 -13.17
C LEU A 61 22.49 14.53 -12.75
N LYS A 62 21.42 14.64 -13.54
CA LYS A 62 20.11 14.06 -13.25
C LYS A 62 20.15 12.57 -12.85
N PRO A 63 20.78 11.65 -13.62
CA PRO A 63 20.85 10.23 -13.24
C PRO A 63 21.61 10.01 -11.92
N TYR A 64 22.70 10.74 -11.69
CA TYR A 64 23.49 10.64 -10.45
C TYR A 64 22.72 11.15 -9.24
N LEU A 65 21.96 12.26 -9.37
CA LEU A 65 21.11 12.77 -8.30
C LEU A 65 19.99 11.80 -7.94
N SER A 66 19.36 11.16 -8.93
CA SER A 66 18.37 10.11 -8.65
C SER A 66 18.98 8.89 -7.97
N GLN A 67 20.15 8.44 -8.42
CA GLN A 67 20.86 7.32 -7.80
C GLN A 67 21.30 7.65 -6.38
N LEU A 68 21.80 8.86 -6.13
CA LEU A 68 22.21 9.30 -4.80
C LEU A 68 21.01 9.42 -3.86
N ARG A 69 19.84 9.84 -4.35
CA ARG A 69 18.58 9.83 -3.58
C ARG A 69 18.18 8.39 -3.21
N ASP A 70 18.16 7.49 -4.18
CA ASP A 70 17.72 6.12 -3.97
C ASP A 70 18.71 5.38 -3.04
N TRP A 71 20.01 5.60 -3.25
CA TRP A 71 21.07 5.15 -2.35
C TRP A 71 20.94 5.75 -0.95
N LEU A 72 20.68 7.06 -0.81
CA LEU A 72 20.46 7.67 0.51
C LEU A 72 19.26 7.04 1.22
N ILE A 73 18.17 6.71 0.53
CA ILE A 73 17.00 6.06 1.13
C ILE A 73 17.34 4.63 1.60
N GLU A 74 18.14 3.90 0.82
CA GLU A 74 18.60 2.56 1.18
C GLU A 74 19.63 2.59 2.32
N ASP A 75 20.57 3.53 2.30
CA ASP A 75 21.65 3.66 3.27
C ASP A 75 21.26 4.38 4.57
N PHE A 76 20.22 5.24 4.57
CA PHE A 76 19.65 5.82 5.80
C PHE A 76 18.87 4.82 6.65
N LYS A 77 19.35 3.57 6.81
CA LYS A 77 18.76 2.50 7.64
C LYS A 77 17.23 2.53 7.66
N ALA A 78 16.60 2.75 6.51
CA ALA A 78 15.18 3.00 6.46
C ALA A 78 14.44 1.69 6.72
N SER A 79 13.55 1.71 7.71
CA SER A 79 12.72 0.55 8.01
C SER A 79 11.47 0.63 7.14
N THR A 80 11.17 -0.43 6.39
CA THR A 80 10.04 -0.46 5.45
C THR A 80 9.07 -1.59 5.80
N VAL A 81 7.78 -1.28 5.82
CA VAL A 81 6.69 -2.26 5.90
C VAL A 81 5.99 -2.34 4.56
N HIS A 82 5.83 -3.57 4.07
CA HIS A 82 5.17 -3.89 2.82
C HIS A 82 3.80 -4.50 3.09
N ILE A 83 2.75 -3.86 2.59
CA ILE A 83 1.36 -4.29 2.75
C ILE A 83 0.77 -4.67 1.39
N LYS A 84 0.21 -5.88 1.33
CA LYS A 84 -0.49 -6.41 0.15
C LYS A 84 -1.95 -5.99 0.19
N GLN A 85 -2.54 -5.70 -0.97
CA GLN A 85 -3.97 -5.36 -1.09
C GLN A 85 -4.93 -6.47 -0.63
N SER A 86 -4.50 -7.73 -0.63
CA SER A 86 -5.33 -8.85 -0.17
C SER A 86 -5.54 -8.88 1.35
N ASP A 87 -4.75 -8.14 2.10
CA ASP A 87 -4.78 -8.12 3.55
C ASP A 87 -5.63 -6.95 4.07
N GLU A 88 -6.35 -7.17 5.16
CA GLU A 88 -7.19 -6.13 5.79
C GLU A 88 -6.35 -4.95 6.29
N THR A 89 -5.06 -5.18 6.56
CA THR A 89 -4.12 -4.11 6.89
C THR A 89 -4.02 -3.02 5.82
N TYR A 90 -4.28 -3.35 4.54
CA TYR A 90 -4.38 -2.37 3.47
C TYR A 90 -5.55 -1.40 3.69
N ASP A 91 -6.73 -1.94 4.04
CA ASP A 91 -7.92 -1.14 4.31
C ASP A 91 -7.76 -0.28 5.57
N MET A 92 -7.07 -0.78 6.59
CA MET A 92 -6.74 -0.04 7.81
C MET A 92 -5.91 1.22 7.50
N ILE A 93 -4.84 1.06 6.73
CA ILE A 93 -3.96 2.18 6.35
C ILE A 93 -4.70 3.14 5.44
N GLN A 94 -5.40 2.62 4.43
CA GLN A 94 -6.16 3.45 3.52
C GLN A 94 -7.21 4.28 4.30
N ALA A 95 -7.80 3.69 5.35
CA ALA A 95 -8.74 4.40 6.20
C ALA A 95 -8.09 5.53 6.98
N TRP A 96 -6.98 5.25 7.66
CA TRP A 96 -6.21 6.23 8.40
C TRP A 96 -5.70 7.39 7.52
N VAL A 97 -5.15 7.07 6.35
CA VAL A 97 -4.68 8.08 5.39
C VAL A 97 -5.84 8.95 4.89
N SER A 98 -7.01 8.36 4.66
CA SER A 98 -8.19 9.10 4.21
C SER A 98 -8.77 10.03 5.28
N SER A 99 -8.66 9.68 6.57
CA SER A 99 -9.17 10.50 7.67
C SER A 99 -8.24 11.67 7.98
N HIS A 100 -6.93 11.47 7.90
CA HIS A 100 -5.91 12.44 8.33
C HIS A 100 -5.61 13.56 7.32
N LYS A 101 -6.38 13.70 6.23
CA LYS A 101 -6.22 14.72 5.17
C LYS A 101 -4.74 15.07 4.94
N LEU A 102 -3.98 14.12 4.40
CA LEU A 102 -2.58 14.35 4.10
C LEU A 102 -2.47 15.25 2.87
N ASP A 103 -2.46 16.57 3.07
CA ASP A 103 -2.34 17.62 2.04
C ASP A 103 -1.09 17.45 1.14
N ALA A 104 -0.17 16.57 1.53
CA ALA A 104 1.01 16.20 0.75
C ALA A 104 0.71 15.33 -0.48
N SER A 105 -0.46 14.67 -0.58
CA SER A 105 -0.78 13.87 -1.77
C SER A 105 -1.22 14.77 -2.93
N ARG A 106 -0.34 14.99 -3.90
CA ARG A 106 -0.63 15.79 -5.10
C ARG A 106 -1.71 15.20 -6.00
N SER A 107 -1.99 13.91 -5.86
CA SER A 107 -2.97 13.17 -6.66
C SER A 107 -3.82 12.29 -5.76
N ILE A 108 -5.13 12.26 -6.01
CA ILE A 108 -6.14 11.58 -5.19
C ILE A 108 -7.01 10.69 -6.09
N LEU A 109 -7.20 9.44 -5.68
CA LEU A 109 -8.17 8.49 -6.21
C LEU A 109 -9.52 8.68 -5.49
N ALA A 110 -10.58 8.93 -6.25
CA ALA A 110 -11.95 8.88 -5.75
C ALA A 110 -12.52 7.46 -5.91
N LYS A 111 -12.81 6.79 -4.79
CA LYS A 111 -13.53 5.51 -4.74
C LYS A 111 -14.98 5.76 -4.33
N VAL A 112 -15.93 5.21 -5.10
CA VAL A 112 -17.34 5.24 -4.72
C VAL A 112 -17.60 4.18 -3.66
N MET A 113 -18.09 4.58 -2.49
CA MET A 113 -18.61 3.62 -1.52
C MET A 113 -19.99 3.17 -1.99
N MET A 114 -20.10 1.91 -2.41
CA MET A 114 -21.38 1.28 -2.68
C MET A 114 -22.08 0.97 -1.35
N LYS A 115 -22.63 1.99 -0.67
CA LYS A 115 -23.62 1.77 0.38
C LYS A 115 -24.90 1.26 -0.29
N ARG A 116 -25.24 -0.01 -0.10
CA ARG A 116 -26.59 -0.50 -0.43
C ARG A 116 -27.54 0.02 0.64
N LYS A 117 -28.70 0.54 0.23
CA LYS A 117 -29.76 1.09 1.10
C LYS A 117 -29.93 0.23 2.36
N THR A 118 -29.56 0.77 3.51
CA THR A 118 -30.15 0.39 4.79
C THR A 118 -31.46 1.17 4.92
N GLN A 119 -32.45 0.58 5.58
CA GLN A 119 -33.85 1.00 5.51
C GLN A 119 -34.13 2.41 6.07
N ASP A 120 -33.14 3.03 6.73
CA ASP A 120 -33.27 4.31 7.44
C ASP A 120 -32.63 5.51 6.73
N ASP A 121 -31.99 5.36 5.56
CA ASP A 121 -31.32 6.47 4.87
C ASP A 121 -32.23 7.08 3.78
N TYR A 122 -33.18 7.92 4.21
CA TYR A 122 -34.10 8.69 3.35
C TYR A 122 -33.52 10.02 2.87
N ASP A 123 -32.20 10.25 2.98
CA ASP A 123 -31.57 11.43 2.39
C ASP A 123 -31.16 11.17 0.93
N ALA A 124 -31.90 11.76 -0.01
CA ALA A 124 -31.63 11.63 -1.44
C ALA A 124 -30.26 12.21 -1.86
N HIS A 125 -29.66 13.08 -1.04
CA HIS A 125 -28.42 13.81 -1.33
C HIS A 125 -27.12 13.07 -0.95
N THR A 126 -27.17 11.96 -0.20
CA THR A 126 -25.99 11.18 0.25
C THR A 126 -25.83 9.85 -0.49
N LYS A 127 -26.60 9.63 -1.57
CA LYS A 127 -26.53 8.41 -2.38
C LYS A 127 -25.15 8.28 -3.04
N LYS A 128 -24.36 7.28 -2.61
CA LYS A 128 -22.99 6.96 -3.08
C LYS A 128 -21.91 7.95 -2.61
N SER A 129 -21.69 8.05 -1.30
CA SER A 129 -20.60 8.83 -0.72
C SER A 129 -19.23 8.48 -1.36
N LEU A 130 -18.45 9.51 -1.69
CA LEU A 130 -17.11 9.36 -2.24
C LEU A 130 -16.09 9.24 -1.10
N ARG A 131 -15.18 8.28 -1.22
CA ARG A 131 -13.98 8.19 -0.38
C ARG A 131 -12.78 8.58 -1.21
N TYR A 132 -11.97 9.46 -0.66
CA TYR A 132 -10.71 9.87 -1.27
C TYR A 132 -9.56 9.04 -0.72
N ALA A 133 -8.66 8.64 -1.59
CA ALA A 133 -7.46 7.89 -1.26
C ALA A 133 -6.30 8.48 -2.07
N PRO A 134 -5.04 8.35 -1.62
CA PRO A 134 -3.93 8.78 -2.45
C PRO A 134 -3.92 7.99 -3.77
N TRP A 135 -3.74 8.69 -4.89
CA TRP A 135 -3.48 8.06 -6.19
C TRP A 135 -2.08 7.42 -6.19
N GLU A 136 -1.80 6.57 -7.19
CA GLU A 136 -0.47 5.97 -7.38
C GLU A 136 0.64 7.02 -7.28
N GLY A 137 1.61 6.76 -6.40
CA GLY A 137 2.66 7.73 -6.12
C GLY A 137 3.33 7.53 -4.77
N ALA A 138 4.23 8.46 -4.49
CA ALA A 138 5.02 8.51 -3.28
C ALA A 138 4.90 9.90 -2.65
N PHE A 139 4.60 9.99 -1.37
CA PHE A 139 4.56 11.26 -0.65
C PHE A 139 5.08 11.10 0.78
N TYR A 140 5.61 12.19 1.30
CA TYR A 140 6.12 12.25 2.66
C TYR A 140 5.08 12.84 3.60
N PHE A 141 5.00 12.30 4.82
CA PHE A 141 4.19 12.86 5.88
C PHE A 141 4.91 12.72 7.22
N TRP A 142 4.54 13.58 8.16
CA TRP A 142 5.13 13.57 9.51
C TRP A 142 4.24 12.77 10.46
N TYR A 143 4.85 11.87 11.22
CA TYR A 143 4.17 11.10 12.24
C TYR A 143 5.02 11.01 13.51
N ARG A 144 4.51 11.56 14.62
CA ARG A 144 5.20 11.63 15.93
C ARG A 144 6.67 12.09 15.79
N LEU A 145 6.89 13.19 15.06
CA LEU A 145 8.22 13.78 14.75
C LEU A 145 9.14 12.94 13.85
N ASN A 146 8.67 11.82 13.31
CA ASN A 146 9.42 11.01 12.35
C ASN A 146 8.87 11.23 10.93
N LEU A 147 9.78 11.28 9.96
CA LEU A 147 9.42 11.42 8.55
C LEU A 147 9.08 10.05 7.97
N PHE A 148 7.85 9.91 7.49
CA PHE A 148 7.35 8.71 6.84
C PHE A 148 7.21 8.97 5.35
N LEU A 149 7.58 7.98 4.55
CA LEU A 149 7.36 7.92 3.12
C LEU A 149 6.29 6.87 2.85
N TYR A 150 5.13 7.32 2.37
CA TYR A 150 4.11 6.47 1.80
C TYR A 150 4.39 6.28 0.32
N LYS A 151 4.42 5.05 -0.17
CA LYS A 151 4.57 4.74 -1.59
C LYS A 151 3.60 3.63 -1.99
N ALA A 152 2.68 3.95 -2.90
CA ALA A 152 1.75 3.00 -3.50
C ALA A 152 2.22 2.66 -4.92
N THR A 153 2.47 1.38 -5.17
CA THR A 153 2.91 0.86 -6.47
C THR A 153 2.05 -0.33 -6.89
N ARG A 154 1.79 -0.46 -8.19
CA ARG A 154 1.21 -1.68 -8.74
C ARG A 154 2.31 -2.69 -9.06
N VAL A 155 2.19 -3.87 -8.47
CA VAL A 155 3.07 -5.01 -8.71
C VAL A 155 2.29 -6.05 -9.51
N GLN A 156 2.87 -6.56 -10.59
CA GLN A 156 2.27 -7.63 -11.37
C GLN A 156 2.47 -8.96 -10.62
N VAL A 157 1.39 -9.50 -10.06
CA VAL A 157 1.39 -10.81 -9.41
C VAL A 157 0.66 -11.77 -10.34
N GLY A 158 1.41 -12.48 -11.18
CA GLY A 158 0.87 -13.32 -12.25
C GLY A 158 0.14 -12.49 -13.31
N PHE A 159 -1.10 -12.86 -13.64
CA PHE A 159 -1.91 -12.19 -14.66
C PHE A 159 -2.68 -10.95 -14.16
N TYR A 160 -2.66 -10.68 -12.85
CA TYR A 160 -3.45 -9.60 -12.26
C TYR A 160 -2.53 -8.57 -11.60
N PRO A 161 -2.65 -7.28 -11.93
CA PRO A 161 -1.93 -6.24 -11.20
C PRO A 161 -2.53 -6.11 -9.80
N GLN A 162 -1.68 -6.19 -8.77
CA GLN A 162 -2.06 -5.94 -7.38
C GLN A 162 -1.44 -4.64 -6.89
N GLU A 163 -2.20 -3.84 -6.16
CA GLU A 163 -1.65 -2.67 -5.49
C GLU A 163 -0.90 -3.09 -4.22
N GLN A 164 0.28 -2.51 -4.03
CA GLN A 164 1.10 -2.73 -2.84
C GLN A 164 1.43 -1.37 -2.23
N ILE A 165 1.16 -1.23 -0.93
CA ILE A 165 1.54 -0.05 -0.16
C ILE A 165 2.84 -0.38 0.56
N SER A 166 3.80 0.54 0.46
CA SER A 166 5.03 0.51 1.23
C SER A 166 5.11 1.76 2.09
N ILE A 167 5.29 1.57 3.39
CA ILE A 167 5.50 2.65 4.35
C ILE A 167 6.93 2.54 4.85
N THR A 168 7.71 3.56 4.57
CA THR A 168 9.12 3.63 4.93
C THR A 168 9.30 4.72 5.98
N CYS A 169 9.90 4.39 7.12
CA CYS A 169 10.28 5.37 8.13
C CYS A 169 11.78 5.65 8.03
N VAL A 170 12.16 6.93 8.00
CA VAL A 170 13.56 7.34 8.12
C VAL A 170 14.01 7.10 9.56
N GLY A 171 14.83 6.07 9.79
CA GLY A 171 15.34 5.77 11.12
C GLY A 171 15.65 4.29 11.36
N ARG A 172 16.57 4.03 12.29
CA ARG A 172 17.13 2.70 12.56
C ARG A 172 16.19 1.72 13.27
N SER A 173 14.98 2.16 13.66
CA SER A 173 14.08 1.37 14.50
C SER A 173 12.77 1.04 13.78
N THR A 174 12.40 -0.24 13.79
CA THR A 174 11.09 -0.73 13.33
C THR A 174 9.97 -0.51 14.36
N SER A 175 10.30 -0.12 15.61
CA SER A 175 9.32 0.04 16.68
C SER A 175 8.28 1.11 16.35
N ILE A 176 8.68 2.21 15.73
CA ILE A 176 7.78 3.31 15.38
C ILE A 176 6.77 2.89 14.30
N LEU A 177 7.16 2.03 13.36
CA LEU A 177 6.26 1.48 12.35
C LEU A 177 5.22 0.57 12.99
N LYS A 178 5.60 -0.25 13.98
CA LYS A 178 4.65 -1.08 14.73
C LYS A 178 3.64 -0.23 15.50
N VAL A 179 4.10 0.84 16.15
CA VAL A 179 3.22 1.79 16.85
C VAL A 179 2.27 2.48 15.87
N PHE A 180 2.76 2.88 14.69
CA PHE A 180 1.92 3.43 13.63
C PHE A 180 0.86 2.43 13.16
N MET A 181 1.24 1.19 12.85
CA MET A 181 0.30 0.14 12.43
C MET A 181 -0.75 -0.14 13.50
N GLU A 182 -0.36 -0.13 14.76
CA GLU A 182 -1.27 -0.33 15.89
C GLU A 182 -2.25 0.84 16.07
N ASP A 183 -1.83 2.09 15.82
CA ASP A 183 -2.71 3.25 15.83
C ASP A 183 -3.70 3.20 14.65
N CYS A 184 -3.25 2.84 13.44
CA CYS A 184 -4.12 2.59 12.28
C CYS A 184 -5.17 1.51 12.59
N ARG A 185 -4.75 0.42 13.23
CA ARG A 185 -5.62 -0.68 13.64
C ARG A 185 -6.68 -0.20 14.62
N ARG A 186 -6.30 0.59 15.64
CA ARG A 186 -7.24 1.11 16.65
C ARG A 186 -8.32 2.00 16.02
N GLU A 187 -7.95 2.97 15.18
CA GLU A 187 -8.91 3.85 14.52
C GLU A 187 -9.83 3.10 13.56
N TYR A 188 -9.30 2.10 12.86
CA TYR A 188 -10.09 1.25 11.98
C TYR A 188 -11.12 0.44 12.78
N LEU A 189 -10.72 -0.17 13.90
CA LEU A 189 -11.65 -0.90 14.79
C LEU A 189 -12.71 0.03 15.41
N ASP A 190 -12.35 1.27 15.74
CA ASP A 190 -13.32 2.26 16.21
C ASP A 190 -14.38 2.57 15.15
N THR A 191 -13.99 2.60 13.87
CA THR A 191 -14.91 2.78 12.74
C THR A 191 -15.83 1.57 12.51
N LEU A 192 -15.39 0.39 12.94
CA LEU A 192 -16.14 -0.87 12.82
C LEU A 192 -17.07 -1.13 14.01
N LYS A 193 -16.96 -0.38 15.11
CA LYS A 193 -17.89 -0.50 16.24
C LYS A 193 -19.34 -0.44 15.76
N ASN A 194 -20.16 -1.38 16.23
CA ASN A 194 -21.57 -1.56 15.84
C ASN A 194 -21.77 -1.94 14.37
N LYS A 195 -20.77 -2.57 13.74
CA LYS A 195 -20.90 -3.11 12.39
C LYS A 195 -20.34 -4.53 12.34
N THR A 196 -21.04 -5.39 11.61
CA THR A 196 -20.62 -6.76 11.32
C THR A 196 -20.09 -6.82 9.90
N ILE A 197 -18.89 -7.36 9.73
CA ILE A 197 -18.32 -7.60 8.40
C ILE A 197 -18.80 -8.96 7.89
N ILE A 198 -19.21 -8.98 6.63
CA ILE A 198 -19.58 -10.19 5.91
C ILE A 198 -18.49 -10.47 4.88
N TYR A 199 -17.80 -11.58 5.08
CA TYR A 199 -16.84 -12.13 4.14
C TYR A 199 -17.52 -13.16 3.23
N GLY A 200 -17.30 -13.03 1.94
CA GLY A 200 -17.58 -14.05 0.95
C GLY A 200 -16.30 -14.73 0.51
N HIS A 201 -16.43 -15.75 -0.33
CA HIS A 201 -15.28 -16.39 -0.94
C HIS A 201 -15.12 -15.92 -2.39
N ARG A 202 -13.88 -15.75 -2.85
CA ARG A 202 -13.56 -15.62 -4.28
C ARG A 202 -12.41 -16.57 -4.59
N GLY A 203 -12.74 -17.71 -5.20
CA GLY A 203 -11.74 -18.77 -5.40
C GLY A 203 -11.34 -19.39 -4.07
N ASN A 204 -10.06 -19.29 -3.71
CA ASN A 204 -9.47 -19.88 -2.49
C ASN A 204 -9.20 -18.85 -1.37
N CYS A 205 -9.73 -17.63 -1.46
CA CYS A 205 -9.54 -16.62 -0.42
C CYS A 205 -10.84 -15.99 0.06
N TRP A 206 -10.84 -15.59 1.34
CA TRP A 206 -11.89 -14.78 1.95
C TRP A 206 -11.75 -13.33 1.51
N VAL A 207 -12.85 -12.74 1.06
CA VAL A 207 -12.90 -11.35 0.60
C VAL A 207 -14.04 -10.65 1.31
N LYS A 208 -13.77 -9.46 1.85
CA LYS A 208 -14.80 -8.59 2.43
C LYS A 208 -15.82 -8.22 1.36
N GLU A 209 -17.06 -8.68 1.51
CA GLU A 209 -18.15 -8.35 0.58
C GLU A 209 -18.94 -7.15 1.07
N ARG A 210 -19.30 -7.14 2.35
CA ARG A 210 -20.24 -6.15 2.92
C ARG A 210 -19.90 -5.80 4.35
N GLU A 211 -20.24 -4.58 4.71
CA GLU A 211 -20.24 -4.06 6.08
C GLU A 211 -21.69 -3.70 6.42
N VAL A 212 -22.25 -4.34 7.44
CA VAL A 212 -23.66 -4.20 7.82
C VAL A 212 -23.73 -3.69 9.25
N ILE A 213 -24.61 -2.72 9.50
CA ILE A 213 -24.84 -2.23 10.86
C ILE A 213 -25.39 -3.38 11.71
N THR A 214 -24.85 -3.56 12.92
CA THR A 214 -25.26 -4.62 13.83
C THR A 214 -26.75 -4.50 14.13
N ARG A 215 -27.50 -5.55 13.84
CA ARG A 215 -28.93 -5.62 14.14
C ARG A 215 -29.11 -6.09 15.58
N PRO A 216 -29.76 -5.30 16.47
CA PRO A 216 -29.99 -5.73 17.85
C PRO A 216 -30.82 -7.00 17.89
N LEU A 217 -30.47 -7.94 18.79
CA LEU A 217 -31.19 -9.19 18.97
C LEU A 217 -32.68 -8.99 19.27
N SER A 218 -33.07 -7.89 19.91
CA SER A 218 -34.47 -7.53 20.21
C SER A 218 -35.33 -7.37 18.96
N THR A 219 -34.74 -6.97 17.82
CA THR A 219 -35.47 -6.76 16.57
C THR A 219 -35.81 -8.05 15.83
N VAL A 220 -35.30 -9.19 16.28
CA VAL A 220 -35.62 -10.52 15.75
C VAL A 220 -36.68 -11.14 16.64
N ILE A 221 -37.90 -11.21 16.11
CA ILE A 221 -39.08 -11.77 16.77
C ILE A 221 -39.03 -13.29 16.63
N LEU A 222 -38.56 -13.95 17.67
CA LEU A 222 -38.54 -15.39 17.86
C LEU A 222 -38.98 -15.67 19.30
N ASP A 223 -39.51 -16.86 19.56
CA ASP A 223 -39.85 -17.28 20.91
C ASP A 223 -38.62 -17.20 21.83
N GLU A 224 -38.76 -16.48 22.95
CA GLU A 224 -37.68 -16.27 23.90
C GLU A 224 -37.18 -17.58 24.49
N GLN A 225 -38.07 -18.56 24.64
CA GLN A 225 -37.74 -19.89 25.15
C GLN A 225 -36.77 -20.65 24.23
N GLN A 226 -36.78 -20.37 22.92
CA GLN A 226 -35.85 -20.96 21.96
C GLN A 226 -34.59 -20.12 21.78
N LYS A 227 -34.75 -18.79 21.83
CA LYS A 227 -33.70 -17.81 21.59
C LYS A 227 -32.65 -17.77 22.70
N MET A 228 -33.09 -17.72 23.96
CA MET A 228 -32.19 -17.53 25.11
C MET A 228 -31.24 -18.71 25.35
N PRO A 229 -31.69 -19.99 25.27
CA PRO A 229 -30.79 -21.13 25.44
C PRO A 229 -29.67 -21.16 24.38
N LEU A 230 -29.99 -20.82 23.14
CA LEU A 230 -28.99 -20.79 22.06
C LEU A 230 -27.93 -19.71 22.31
N ILE A 231 -28.34 -18.49 22.66
CA ILE A 231 -27.41 -17.39 22.94
C ILE A 231 -26.52 -17.73 24.15
N ASN A 232 -27.11 -18.27 25.21
CA ASN A 232 -26.37 -18.68 26.40
C ASN A 232 -25.38 -19.81 26.10
N ASP A 233 -25.73 -20.79 25.26
CA ASP A 233 -24.82 -21.85 24.83
C ASP A 233 -23.63 -21.27 24.04
N ILE A 234 -23.88 -20.32 23.13
CA ILE A 234 -22.81 -19.66 22.36
C ILE A 234 -21.90 -18.86 23.29
N GLN A 235 -22.44 -18.04 24.19
CA GLN A 235 -21.64 -17.28 25.16
C GLN A 235 -20.80 -18.19 26.06
N LYS A 236 -21.37 -19.30 26.52
CA LYS A 236 -20.66 -20.31 27.29
C LYS A 236 -19.57 -20.99 26.47
N PHE A 237 -19.83 -21.28 25.19
CA PHE A 237 -18.83 -21.85 24.30
C PHE A 237 -17.64 -20.90 24.14
N LEU A 238 -17.90 -19.60 23.94
CA LEU A 238 -16.87 -18.56 23.76
C LEU A 238 -16.07 -18.23 25.03
N ASP A 239 -16.53 -18.61 26.23
CA ASP A 239 -15.80 -18.41 27.48
C ASP A 239 -14.40 -19.06 27.41
N PRO A 240 -13.31 -18.32 27.71
CA PRO A 240 -11.96 -18.87 27.78
C PRO A 240 -11.83 -20.15 28.62
N LYS A 241 -12.64 -20.29 29.68
CA LYS A 241 -12.66 -21.50 30.52
C LYS A 241 -13.11 -22.73 29.73
N THR A 242 -14.12 -22.58 28.88
CA THR A 242 -14.61 -23.66 28.02
C THR A 242 -13.54 -24.06 27.03
N LYS A 243 -12.84 -23.09 26.42
CA LYS A 243 -11.70 -23.36 25.53
C LYS A 243 -10.60 -24.20 26.22
N SER A 244 -10.22 -23.84 27.44
CA SER A 244 -9.24 -24.61 28.23
C SER A 244 -9.72 -26.05 28.50
N ARG A 245 -11.02 -26.24 28.77
CA ARG A 245 -11.59 -27.58 29.00
C ARG A 245 -11.58 -28.45 27.74
N TYR A 246 -11.91 -27.90 26.57
CA TYR A 246 -11.80 -28.63 25.30
C TYR A 246 -10.36 -29.07 25.03
N SER A 247 -9.39 -28.18 25.27
CA SER A 247 -7.96 -28.49 25.14
C SER A 247 -7.53 -29.58 26.12
N ALA A 248 -7.99 -29.56 27.37
CA ALA A 248 -7.65 -30.57 28.37
C ALA A 248 -8.24 -31.95 28.04
N CYS A 249 -9.38 -31.99 27.35
CA CYS A 249 -10.02 -33.23 26.91
C CYS A 249 -9.56 -33.69 25.51
N SER A 250 -8.61 -33.01 24.86
CA SER A 250 -8.18 -33.29 23.48
C SER A 250 -9.32 -33.32 22.45
N VAL A 251 -10.39 -32.55 22.70
CA VAL A 251 -11.54 -32.44 21.80
C VAL A 251 -11.37 -31.21 20.90
N PRO A 252 -11.58 -31.32 19.58
CA PRO A 252 -11.56 -30.16 18.69
C PRO A 252 -12.53 -29.08 19.17
N TYR A 253 -12.02 -27.86 19.34
CA TYR A 253 -12.82 -26.71 19.78
C TYR A 253 -13.66 -26.17 18.61
N ARG A 254 -14.78 -26.86 18.32
CA ARG A 254 -15.72 -26.54 17.25
C ARG A 254 -17.15 -26.78 17.72
N ARG A 255 -18.08 -25.91 17.29
CA ARG A 255 -19.51 -25.99 17.61
C ARG A 255 -20.33 -25.68 16.37
N GLY A 256 -21.30 -26.52 16.04
CA GLY A 256 -22.18 -26.36 14.89
C GLY A 256 -23.63 -26.18 15.34
N TYR A 257 -24.35 -25.27 14.68
CA TYR A 257 -25.77 -25.01 14.94
C TYR A 257 -26.56 -25.16 13.64
N LEU A 258 -27.70 -25.83 13.71
CA LEU A 258 -28.62 -26.00 12.58
C LEU A 258 -29.90 -25.22 12.83
N LEU A 259 -30.11 -24.15 12.07
CA LEU A 259 -31.35 -23.39 12.06
C LEU A 259 -32.23 -23.89 10.91
N PHE A 260 -33.37 -24.53 11.23
CA PHE A 260 -34.29 -25.09 10.23
C PHE A 260 -35.70 -24.51 10.36
N GLY A 261 -36.50 -24.62 9.30
CA GLY A 261 -37.89 -24.13 9.24
C GLY A 261 -38.23 -23.52 7.88
N PRO A 262 -39.49 -23.06 7.67
CA PRO A 262 -39.95 -22.49 6.41
C PRO A 262 -39.09 -21.30 5.92
N PRO A 263 -38.98 -21.04 4.60
CA PRO A 263 -38.32 -19.85 4.09
C PRO A 263 -39.01 -18.59 4.62
N GLY A 264 -38.24 -17.51 4.85
CA GLY A 264 -38.79 -16.24 5.36
C GLY A 264 -38.95 -16.13 6.88
N THR A 265 -38.69 -17.18 7.66
CA THR A 265 -38.76 -17.18 9.14
C THR A 265 -37.60 -16.47 9.85
N GLY A 266 -36.83 -15.65 9.15
CA GLY A 266 -35.80 -14.82 9.77
C GLY A 266 -34.50 -15.52 10.19
N LYS A 267 -34.26 -16.79 9.84
CA LYS A 267 -33.02 -17.53 10.19
C LYS A 267 -31.73 -16.77 9.89
N THR A 268 -31.58 -16.23 8.68
CA THR A 268 -30.41 -15.44 8.28
C THR A 268 -30.33 -14.10 9.01
N SER A 269 -31.48 -13.48 9.31
CA SER A 269 -31.52 -12.25 10.12
C SER A 269 -31.12 -12.53 11.58
N PHE A 270 -31.48 -13.70 12.10
CA PHE A 270 -31.12 -14.13 13.44
C PHE A 270 -29.61 -14.40 13.56
N SER A 271 -29.01 -15.10 12.59
CA SER A 271 -27.55 -15.31 12.58
C SER A 271 -26.78 -13.99 12.50
N LEU A 272 -27.25 -13.04 11.69
CA LEU A 272 -26.70 -11.67 11.62
C LEU A 272 -26.77 -10.95 12.98
N SER A 273 -27.88 -11.10 13.69
CA SER A 273 -28.09 -10.42 14.97
C SER A 273 -27.26 -11.05 16.10
N ILE A 274 -27.07 -12.38 16.08
CA ILE A 274 -26.17 -13.08 17.01
C ILE A 274 -24.72 -12.63 16.79
N ALA A 275 -24.26 -12.61 15.54
CA ALA A 275 -22.91 -12.18 15.20
C ALA A 275 -22.65 -10.74 15.66
N GLY A 276 -23.59 -9.83 15.40
CA GLY A 276 -23.48 -8.45 15.85
C GLY A 276 -23.53 -8.27 17.37
N ALA A 277 -24.29 -9.09 18.09
CA ALA A 277 -24.34 -9.03 19.56
C ALA A 277 -23.07 -9.57 20.24
N LEU A 278 -22.31 -10.42 19.54
CA LEU A 278 -21.09 -11.04 20.03
C LEU A 278 -19.82 -10.44 19.40
N ASP A 279 -19.96 -9.36 18.61
CA ASP A 279 -18.88 -8.69 17.89
C ASP A 279 -18.04 -9.67 17.02
N MET A 280 -18.74 -10.55 16.30
CA MET A 280 -18.14 -11.55 15.40
C MET A 280 -18.44 -11.23 13.94
N ASP A 281 -17.46 -11.49 13.08
CA ASP A 281 -17.63 -11.44 11.64
C ASP A 281 -18.33 -12.69 11.09
N ILE A 282 -18.97 -12.55 9.93
CA ILE A 282 -19.71 -13.63 9.28
C ILE A 282 -19.00 -14.02 8.00
N TYR A 283 -18.67 -15.30 7.90
CA TYR A 283 -18.12 -15.91 6.70
C TYR A 283 -19.23 -16.71 6.00
N VAL A 284 -19.63 -16.26 4.80
CA VAL A 284 -20.71 -16.87 4.02
C VAL A 284 -20.12 -17.75 2.94
N LEU A 285 -20.52 -19.02 2.96
CA LEU A 285 -20.11 -20.02 1.98
C LEU A 285 -21.34 -20.55 1.24
N SER A 286 -21.26 -20.55 -0.10
CA SER A 286 -22.26 -21.19 -0.96
C SER A 286 -21.69 -22.51 -1.49
N ILE A 287 -22.21 -23.63 -0.98
CA ILE A 287 -21.72 -24.99 -1.27
C ILE A 287 -21.95 -25.44 -2.74
N PRO A 288 -23.07 -25.12 -3.43
CA PRO A 288 -23.39 -25.73 -4.73
C PRO A 288 -22.36 -25.52 -5.85
N SER A 289 -21.47 -24.54 -5.74
CA SER A 289 -20.51 -24.17 -6.78
C SER A 289 -19.05 -24.52 -6.44
N MET A 290 -18.80 -25.26 -5.36
CA MET A 290 -17.46 -25.40 -4.77
C MET A 290 -16.85 -26.78 -5.00
N LYS A 291 -15.53 -26.81 -5.24
CA LYS A 291 -14.72 -28.04 -5.27
C LYS A 291 -14.18 -28.34 -3.87
N ASP A 292 -14.05 -29.62 -3.54
CA ASP A 292 -13.59 -30.06 -2.21
C ASP A 292 -12.19 -29.55 -1.82
N ASP A 293 -11.28 -29.42 -2.79
CA ASP A 293 -9.92 -28.92 -2.52
C ASP A 293 -9.94 -27.43 -2.15
N LEU A 294 -10.74 -26.63 -2.86
CA LEU A 294 -10.94 -25.21 -2.54
C LEU A 294 -11.60 -25.04 -1.17
N LEU A 295 -12.50 -25.95 -0.81
CA LEU A 295 -13.16 -25.94 0.49
C LEU A 295 -12.14 -26.16 1.62
N LYS A 296 -11.23 -27.11 1.45
CA LYS A 296 -10.17 -27.36 2.44
C LYS A 296 -9.29 -26.12 2.61
N ASP A 297 -8.85 -25.51 1.51
CA ASP A 297 -8.00 -24.32 1.56
C ASP A 297 -8.65 -23.12 2.26
N LEU A 298 -9.98 -23.01 2.27
CA LEU A 298 -10.69 -21.94 2.96
C LEU A 298 -10.81 -22.11 4.48
N PHE A 299 -10.70 -23.35 4.99
CA PHE A 299 -10.85 -23.69 6.41
C PHE A 299 -9.52 -23.99 7.12
N VAL A 300 -8.40 -23.94 6.39
CA VAL A 300 -7.03 -24.12 6.90
C VAL A 300 -6.44 -22.77 7.28
#